data_AF-A0A376VM07-F1
#
_entry.id   AF-A0A376VM07-F1
#
_cell.length_a   1.000
_cell.length_b   1.000
_cell.length_c   1.000
_cell.angle_alpha   90.00
_cell.angle_beta   90.00
_cell.angle_gamma   90.00
#
_symmetry.space_group_name_H-M   'P 1'
#
loop_
_entity.id
_entity.type
_entity.pdbx_description
1 polymer ?
#
loop_
_entity_poly.entity_id
_entity_poly.type
_entity_poly.pdbx_seq_one_letter_code
_entity_poly.pdbx_strand_id
1 'polypeptide(L)'
;MSFIKTFSGKHFYYDKINKDDIDINDIAVSLSNICRFAGHLSHFYSVAQHAVLCSQLVPQEFAFEALMHDATEAYCQDIPAPLKRLLPGL
;
A
#
# COMPACT_ATOMS: atom_id res chain seq x y z
N MET A 1 16.89 13.56 0.63
CA MET A 1 15.56 13.94 0.10
C MET A 1 14.51 13.33 1.01
N SER A 2 13.50 14.07 1.45
CA SER A 2 12.44 13.58 2.36
C SER A 2 11.13 13.23 1.66
N PHE A 3 11.16 13.05 0.33
CA PHE A 3 9.98 12.78 -0.48
C PHE A 3 10.22 11.68 -1.52
N ILE A 4 9.13 11.08 -2.01
CA ILE A 4 9.09 10.29 -3.24
C ILE A 4 8.25 11.01 -4.31
N LYS A 5 8.54 10.72 -5.59
CA LYS A 5 7.68 11.16 -6.70
C LYS A 5 6.67 10.06 -7.01
N THR A 6 5.38 10.41 -7.04
CA THR A 6 4.30 9.46 -7.33
C THR A 6 4.10 9.27 -8.84
N PHE A 7 3.21 8.36 -9.22
CA PHE A 7 2.88 8.08 -10.62
C PHE A 7 2.29 9.31 -11.33
N SER A 8 1.39 10.03 -10.67
CA SER A 8 0.80 11.28 -11.14
C SER A 8 1.79 12.45 -11.18
N GLY A 9 3.00 12.26 -10.65
CA GLY A 9 4.07 13.26 -10.62
C GLY A 9 4.06 14.17 -9.39
N LYS A 10 3.20 13.91 -8.40
CA LYS A 10 3.22 14.62 -7.10
C LYS A 10 4.49 14.29 -6.32
N HIS A 11 4.88 15.19 -5.42
CA HIS A 11 5.92 14.94 -4.44
C HIS A 11 5.27 14.63 -3.09
N PHE A 12 5.39 13.38 -2.64
CA PHE A 12 4.89 12.97 -1.33
C PHE A 12 5.99 13.13 -0.28
N TYR A 13 5.86 14.14 0.59
CA TYR A 13 6.82 14.44 1.65
C TYR A 13 6.49 13.69 2.94
N TYR A 14 7.40 12.84 3.41
CA TYR A 14 7.18 12.05 4.63
C TYR A 14 7.14 12.90 5.90
N ASP A 15 7.80 14.05 5.90
CA ASP A 15 7.89 14.97 7.03
C ASP A 15 6.78 16.04 7.04
N LYS A 16 5.97 16.12 5.98
CA LYS A 16 4.95 17.16 5.77
C LYS A 16 3.75 16.64 4.97
N ILE A 17 3.11 15.59 5.48
CA ILE A 17 1.98 14.95 4.80
C ILE A 17 0.75 15.88 4.81
N ASN A 18 0.20 16.20 3.63
CA ASN A 18 -1.11 16.82 3.47
C ASN A 18 -2.10 15.84 2.83
N LYS A 19 -3.40 16.01 3.09
CA LYS A 19 -4.47 15.18 2.51
C LYS A 19 -4.49 15.28 0.97
N ASP A 20 -4.19 16.45 0.42
CA ASP A 20 -4.18 16.69 -1.03
C ASP A 20 -3.06 15.93 -1.78
N ASP A 21 -2.04 15.47 -1.04
CA ASP A 21 -0.94 14.66 -1.57
C ASP A 21 -1.37 13.20 -1.80
N ILE A 22 -2.48 12.77 -1.20
CA ILE A 22 -3.02 11.41 -1.33
C ILE A 22 -3.90 11.32 -2.57
N ASP A 23 -3.56 10.42 -3.48
CA ASP A 23 -4.28 10.21 -4.74
C ASP A 23 -4.64 8.75 -4.92
N ILE A 24 -5.91 8.46 -5.24
CA ILE A 24 -6.36 7.08 -5.42
C ILE A 24 -5.68 6.39 -6.62
N ASN A 25 -5.30 7.13 -7.66
CA ASN A 25 -4.59 6.56 -8.80
C ASN A 25 -3.14 6.22 -8.43
N ASP A 26 -2.50 7.07 -7.61
CA ASP A 26 -1.16 6.79 -7.11
C ASP A 26 -1.15 5.57 -6.19
N ILE A 27 -2.18 5.43 -5.33
CA ILE A 27 -2.38 4.24 -4.51
C ILE A 27 -2.55 3.00 -5.40
N ALA A 28 -3.49 3.03 -6.34
CA ALA A 28 -3.77 1.88 -7.20
C ALA A 28 -2.54 1.44 -8.03
N VAL A 29 -1.83 2.41 -8.63
CA VAL A 29 -0.62 2.11 -9.41
C VAL A 29 0.50 1.59 -8.50
N SER A 30 0.77 2.23 -7.36
CA SER A 30 1.81 1.76 -6.44
C SER A 30 1.52 0.35 -5.93
N LEU A 31 0.32 0.12 -5.37
CA LEU A 31 -0.07 -1.19 -4.83
C LEU A 31 -0.08 -2.30 -5.87
N SER A 32 -0.38 -1.99 -7.14
CA SER A 32 -0.35 -2.99 -8.22
C SER A 32 1.07 -3.40 -8.62
N ASN A 33 2.09 -2.63 -8.23
CA ASN A 33 3.51 -2.91 -8.47
C ASN A 33 4.25 -3.44 -7.23
N ILE A 34 3.70 -3.29 -6.02
CA ILE A 34 4.32 -3.82 -4.79
C ILE A 34 4.04 -5.31 -4.68
N CYS A 35 5.10 -6.14 -4.73
CA CYS A 35 5.00 -7.58 -4.56
C CYS A 35 4.94 -7.96 -3.08
N ARG A 36 3.98 -8.79 -2.70
CA ARG A 36 3.86 -9.32 -1.34
C ARG A 36 4.92 -10.38 -1.03
N PHE A 37 4.98 -10.78 0.24
CA PHE A 37 5.90 -11.81 0.75
C PHE A 37 7.37 -11.47 0.46
N ALA A 38 7.70 -10.17 0.44
CA ALA A 38 9.00 -9.66 0.04
C ALA A 38 9.49 -10.24 -1.29
N GLY A 39 8.59 -10.55 -2.23
CA GLY A 39 8.93 -11.11 -3.54
C GLY A 39 9.37 -12.59 -3.55
N HIS A 40 9.28 -13.32 -2.44
CA HIS A 40 9.72 -14.72 -2.35
C HIS A 40 8.60 -15.70 -2.79
N LEU A 41 7.98 -15.43 -3.94
CA LEU A 41 6.91 -16.24 -4.52
C LEU A 41 7.31 -16.74 -5.92
N SER A 42 6.72 -17.85 -6.37
CA SER A 42 6.95 -18.37 -7.72
C SER A 42 6.27 -17.54 -8.82
N HIS A 43 5.28 -16.72 -8.44
CA HIS A 43 4.55 -15.81 -9.33
C HIS A 43 4.31 -14.48 -8.63
N PHE A 44 4.20 -13.41 -9.42
CA PHE A 44 3.91 -12.07 -8.90
C PHE A 44 2.53 -12.04 -8.25
N TYR A 45 2.49 -11.56 -7.00
CA TYR A 45 1.26 -11.38 -6.22
C TYR A 45 1.33 -10.01 -5.56
N SER A 46 0.56 -9.06 -6.08
CA SER A 46 0.65 -7.66 -5.65
C SER A 46 -0.21 -7.35 -4.42
N VAL A 47 0.11 -6.25 -3.74
CA VAL A 47 -0.74 -5.72 -2.67
C VAL A 47 -2.13 -5.34 -3.20
N ALA A 48 -2.22 -4.77 -4.41
CA ALA A 48 -3.52 -4.48 -5.02
C ALA A 48 -4.36 -5.75 -5.25
N GLN A 49 -3.75 -6.83 -5.74
CA GLN A 49 -4.45 -8.11 -5.89
C GLN A 49 -4.95 -8.63 -4.55
N HIS A 50 -4.12 -8.57 -3.51
CA HIS A 50 -4.50 -8.95 -2.15
C HIS A 50 -5.68 -8.12 -1.63
N ALA A 51 -5.63 -6.80 -1.77
CA ALA A 51 -6.68 -5.89 -1.33
C ALA A 51 -8.03 -6.19 -1.99
N VAL A 52 -8.04 -6.44 -3.31
CA VAL A 52 -9.26 -6.84 -4.03
C VAL A 52 -9.81 -8.17 -3.50
N LEU A 53 -8.96 -9.17 -3.32
CA LEU A 53 -9.38 -10.46 -2.76
C LEU A 53 -9.96 -10.31 -1.35
N CYS A 54 -9.33 -9.51 -0.49
CA CYS A 54 -9.84 -9.20 0.84
C CYS A 54 -11.23 -8.55 0.80
N SER A 55 -11.45 -7.58 -0.12
CA SER A 55 -12.76 -6.93 -0.29
C SER A 55 -13.87 -7.89 -0.71
N GLN A 56 -13.55 -8.98 -1.40
CA GLN A 56 -14.50 -10.01 -1.85
C GLN A 56 -14.79 -11.08 -0.78
N LEU A 57 -13.93 -11.19 0.24
CA LEU A 57 -14.06 -12.18 1.31
C LEU A 57 -14.90 -11.69 2.51
N VAL A 58 -15.07 -10.37 2.64
CA VAL A 58 -15.82 -9.75 3.74
C VAL A 58 -17.28 -9.46 3.32
N PRO A 59 -18.19 -9.28 4.29
CA PRO A 59 -19.53 -8.74 4.00
C PRO A 59 -19.46 -7.43 3.20
N GLN A 60 -20.46 -7.21 2.34
CA GLN A 60 -20.47 -6.10 1.39
C GLN A 60 -20.34 -4.73 2.07
N GLU A 61 -20.87 -4.58 3.28
CA GLU A 61 -20.78 -3.39 4.10
C GLU A 61 -19.36 -3.06 4.58
N PHE A 62 -18.42 -4.02 4.54
CA PHE A 62 -17.02 -3.84 4.91
C PHE A 62 -16.06 -3.90 3.71
N ALA A 63 -16.58 -4.07 2.49
CA ALA A 63 -15.77 -4.29 1.30
C ALA A 63 -14.82 -3.10 1.02
N PHE A 64 -15.26 -1.87 1.27
CA PHE A 64 -14.44 -0.69 1.03
C PHE A 64 -13.31 -0.57 2.06
N GLU A 65 -13.58 -0.79 3.36
CA GLU A 65 -12.55 -0.83 4.39
C GLU A 65 -11.52 -1.92 4.09
N ALA A 66 -11.97 -3.11 3.70
CA ALA A 66 -11.09 -4.20 3.32
C ALA A 66 -10.28 -3.91 2.04
N LEU A 67 -10.83 -3.18 1.07
CA LEU A 67 -10.09 -2.75 -0.12
C LEU A 67 -9.00 -1.72 0.22
N MET A 68 -9.27 -0.81 1.16
CA MET A 68 -8.38 0.31 1.48
C MET A 68 -7.43 0.05 2.65
N HIS A 69 -7.52 -1.11 3.31
CA HIS A 69 -6.79 -1.38 4.55
C HIS A 69 -5.26 -1.26 4.43
N ASP A 70 -4.70 -1.65 3.28
CA ASP A 70 -3.26 -1.58 2.99
C ASP A 70 -2.89 -0.33 2.15
N ALA A 71 -3.79 0.67 2.02
CA ALA A 71 -3.55 1.85 1.18
C ALA A 71 -2.28 2.64 1.55
N THR A 72 -1.88 2.61 2.82
CA THR A 72 -0.66 3.25 3.31
C THR A 72 0.61 2.65 2.71
N GLU A 73 0.58 1.38 2.28
CA GLU A 73 1.72 0.70 1.67
C GLU A 73 2.12 1.33 0.33
N ALA A 74 1.22 2.09 -0.31
CA ALA A 74 1.53 2.87 -1.50
C ALA A 74 2.68 3.87 -1.27
N TYR A 75 2.82 4.36 -0.03
CA TYR A 75 3.84 5.35 0.36
C TYR A 75 4.90 4.76 1.30
N CYS A 76 4.56 3.72 2.08
CA CYS A 76 5.43 3.13 3.10
C CYS A 76 6.04 1.77 2.70
N GLN A 77 5.62 1.21 1.56
CA GLN A 77 5.91 -0.17 1.11
C GLN A 77 5.27 -1.27 1.98
N ASP A 78 5.15 -2.46 1.40
CA ASP A 78 4.82 -3.68 2.15
C ASP A 78 6.06 -4.14 2.93
N ILE A 79 5.93 -4.23 4.24
CA ILE A 79 6.99 -4.73 5.12
C ILE A 79 6.50 -6.06 5.73
N PRO A 80 7.25 -7.17 5.56
CA PRO A 80 6.86 -8.45 6.13
C PRO A 80 6.63 -8.36 7.63
N ALA A 81 5.54 -8.96 8.11
CA ALA A 81 5.15 -8.93 9.52
C ALA A 81 6.27 -9.30 10.51
N PRO A 82 7.18 -10.27 10.25
CA PRO A 82 8.32 -10.52 11.12
C PRO A 82 9.27 -9.35 11.27
N LEU A 83 9.51 -8.58 10.20
CA LEU A 83 10.35 -7.38 10.25
C LEU A 83 9.64 -6.23 10.95
N LYS A 84 8.33 -6.02 10.68
CA LYS A 84 7.51 -5.00 11.38
C LYS A 84 7.67 -5.13 12.91
N ARG A 85 7.63 -6.36 13.46
CA ARG A 85 7.82 -6.62 14.91
C ARG A 85 9.17 -6.21 15.49
N LEU A 86 10.21 -6.03 14.66
CA LEU A 86 11.54 -5.60 15.09
C LEU A 86 11.73 -4.08 14.97
N LEU A 87 10.81 -3.37 14.30
CA LEU A 87 10.89 -1.94 14.05
C LEU A 87 10.05 -1.19 15.10
N PRO A 88 10.67 -0.41 16.00
CA PRO A 88 9.91 0.38 16.96
C PRO A 88 9.10 1.46 16.25
N GLY A 89 7.78 1.47 16.46
CA GLY A 89 6.86 2.47 15.91
C GLY A 89 6.27 2.15 14.53
N LEU A 90 6.40 0.91 14.05
CA LEU A 90 5.80 0.38 12.81
C LEU A 90 4.87 -0.80 13.10
#